data_AF-A0A954MPH1-F1
#
_entry.id   AF-A0A954MPH1-F1
#
_cell.length_a   1.000
_cell.length_b   1.000
_cell.length_c   1.000
_cell.angle_alpha   90.00
_cell.angle_beta   90.00
_cell.angle_gamma   90.00
#
_symmetry.space_group_name_H-M   'P 1'
#
loop_
_entity.id
_entity.type
_entity.pdbx_description
1 polymer ?
#
loop_
_entity_poly.entity_id
_entity_poly.type
_entity_poly.pdbx_seq_one_letter_code
_entity_poly.pdbx_strand_id
1 'polypeptide(L)'
;MGEVDSTVIAGVIIFVAGQIISKFAIEPLVEWQKLRGEIVHAIHYYANVYVAEDGHSREYGERAVGTYRDLAGRVWQQVYYVPLPVYLVARLFRSIPSKQALREVAASLTGLSNSVFRDDGLLRQQYRAEIYRALRIKQ
;
A
#
# COMPACT_ATOMS: atom_id res chain seq x y z
N MET A 1 28.54 -23.32 -38.96
CA MET A 1 27.15 -23.53 -38.52
C MET A 1 27.08 -23.47 -36.98
N GLY A 2 27.61 -22.41 -36.36
CA GLY A 2 27.77 -22.35 -34.90
C GLY A 2 27.85 -20.94 -34.26
N GLU A 3 27.57 -19.88 -35.01
CA GLU A 3 27.59 -18.50 -34.46
C GLU A 3 26.19 -17.89 -34.33
N VAL A 4 25.25 -18.31 -35.19
CA VAL A 4 23.86 -17.83 -35.17
C VAL A 4 23.11 -18.31 -33.92
N ASP A 5 23.47 -19.48 -33.39
CA ASP A 5 22.78 -20.08 -32.23
C ASP A 5 23.08 -19.35 -30.92
N SER A 6 24.31 -18.89 -30.72
CA SER A 6 24.75 -18.23 -29.48
C SER A 6 24.07 -16.87 -29.27
N THR A 7 23.88 -16.10 -30.34
CA THR A 7 23.21 -14.80 -30.26
C THR A 7 21.72 -14.93 -30.02
N VAL A 8 21.07 -15.91 -30.66
CA VAL A 8 19.66 -16.24 -30.43
C VAL A 8 19.45 -16.70 -28.98
N ILE A 9 20.31 -17.60 -28.47
CA ILE A 9 20.26 -18.06 -27.07
C ILE A 9 20.49 -16.89 -26.10
N ALA A 10 21.47 -16.02 -26.37
CA ALA A 10 21.71 -14.83 -25.55
C ALA A 10 20.50 -13.88 -25.54
N GLY A 11 19.86 -13.67 -26.68
CA GLY A 11 18.63 -12.88 -26.79
C GLY A 11 17.50 -13.45 -25.93
N VAL A 12 17.29 -14.78 -25.97
CA VAL A 12 16.29 -15.45 -25.13
C VAL A 12 16.60 -15.30 -23.65
N ILE A 13 17.86 -15.46 -23.24
CA ILE A 13 18.28 -15.31 -21.84
C ILE A 13 18.00 -13.88 -21.34
N ILE A 14 18.38 -12.86 -22.12
CA ILE A 14 18.12 -11.45 -21.78
C ILE A 14 16.62 -11.19 -21.69
N PHE A 15 15.84 -11.70 -22.64
CA PHE A 15 14.38 -11.56 -22.64
C PHE A 15 13.76 -12.18 -21.38
N VAL A 16 14.12 -13.42 -21.04
CA VAL A 16 13.62 -14.11 -19.85
C VAL A 16 14.01 -13.37 -18.58
N ALA A 17 15.26 -12.89 -18.47
CA ALA A 17 15.70 -12.08 -17.34
C ALA A 17 14.88 -10.78 -17.22
N GLY A 18 14.61 -10.10 -18.33
CA GLY A 18 13.75 -8.92 -18.37
C GLY A 18 12.31 -9.20 -17.94
N GLN A 19 11.75 -10.35 -18.34
CA GLN A 19 10.41 -10.78 -17.89
C GLN A 19 10.38 -11.06 -16.38
N ILE A 20 11.40 -11.73 -15.85
CA ILE A 20 11.53 -11.98 -14.41
C ILE A 20 11.60 -10.66 -13.64
N ILE A 21 12.44 -9.70 -14.07
CA ILE A 21 12.54 -8.39 -13.41
C ILE A 21 11.19 -7.64 -13.49
N SER A 22 10.52 -7.67 -14.63
CA SER A 22 9.24 -6.97 -14.80
C SER A 22 8.16 -7.54 -13.88
N LYS A 23 7.99 -8.87 -13.88
CA LYS A 23 6.97 -9.58 -13.10
C LYS A 23 7.23 -9.53 -11.60
N PHE A 24 8.49 -9.69 -11.20
CA PHE A 24 8.83 -9.82 -9.80
C PHE A 24 9.22 -8.49 -9.16
N ALA A 25 9.74 -7.49 -9.88
CA ALA A 25 10.15 -6.22 -9.26
C ALA A 25 9.24 -5.04 -9.64
N ILE A 26 8.98 -4.84 -10.94
CA ILE A 26 8.30 -3.64 -11.42
C ILE A 26 6.80 -3.70 -11.09
N GLU A 27 6.12 -4.81 -11.42
CA GLU A 27 4.69 -4.97 -11.18
C GLU A 27 4.32 -4.80 -9.69
N PRO A 28 4.97 -5.49 -8.72
CA PRO A 28 4.66 -5.30 -7.30
C PRO A 28 4.92 -3.89 -6.79
N LEU A 29 5.93 -3.20 -7.36
CA LEU A 29 6.21 -1.80 -7.00
C LEU A 29 5.09 -0.86 -7.45
N VAL A 30 4.59 -1.04 -8.68
CA VAL A 30 3.49 -0.24 -9.22
C VAL A 30 2.20 -0.49 -8.44
N GLU A 31 1.89 -1.74 -8.12
CA GLU A 31 0.74 -2.10 -7.29
C GLU A 31 0.81 -1.45 -5.91
N TRP A 32 1.99 -1.46 -5.28
CA TRP A 32 2.20 -0.78 -4.01
C TRP A 32 1.96 0.74 -4.11
N GLN A 33 2.47 1.41 -5.15
CA GLN A 33 2.25 2.85 -5.32
C GLN A 33 0.77 3.17 -5.54
N LYS A 34 0.04 2.33 -6.28
CA LYS A 34 -1.42 2.47 -6.45
C LYS A 34 -2.15 2.34 -5.12
N LEU A 35 -1.87 1.27 -4.36
CA LEU A 35 -2.46 1.05 -3.05
C LEU A 35 -2.16 2.20 -2.09
N ARG A 36 -0.92 2.71 -2.08
CA ARG A 36 -0.53 3.89 -1.31
C ARG A 36 -1.38 5.11 -1.67
N GLY A 37 -1.59 5.37 -2.96
CA GLY A 37 -2.45 6.45 -3.45
C GLY A 37 -3.90 6.30 -2.98
N GLU A 38 -4.45 5.09 -3.05
CA GLU A 38 -5.81 4.78 -2.61
C GLU A 38 -5.99 4.99 -1.10
N ILE A 39 -5.00 4.60 -0.28
CA ILE A 39 -5.01 4.86 1.17
C ILE A 39 -5.09 6.36 1.46
N VAL A 40 -4.23 7.15 0.82
CA VAL A 40 -4.20 8.60 1.00
C VAL A 40 -5.51 9.23 0.54
N HIS A 41 -6.01 8.81 -0.61
CA HIS A 41 -7.28 9.28 -1.13
C HIS A 41 -8.42 8.99 -0.15
N ALA A 42 -8.54 7.76 0.35
CA ALA A 42 -9.60 7.37 1.29
C ALA A 42 -9.55 8.19 2.59
N ILE A 43 -8.35 8.40 3.16
CA ILE A 43 -8.18 9.19 4.38
C ILE A 43 -8.64 10.65 4.20
N HIS A 44 -8.41 11.24 3.02
CA HIS A 44 -8.85 12.60 2.72
C HIS A 44 -10.35 12.64 2.37
N TYR A 45 -10.81 11.69 1.56
CA TYR A 45 -12.19 11.61 1.10
C TYR A 45 -13.18 11.45 2.26
N TYR A 46 -12.82 10.62 3.24
CA TYR A 46 -13.62 10.40 4.45
C TYR A 46 -13.21 11.30 5.62
N ALA A 47 -12.43 12.36 5.40
CA ALA A 47 -12.04 13.27 6.48
C ALA A 47 -13.25 13.97 7.12
N ASN A 48 -14.30 14.24 6.33
CA ASN A 48 -15.55 14.84 6.76
C ASN A 48 -16.38 13.94 7.69
N VAL A 49 -16.22 12.62 7.62
CA VAL A 49 -16.87 11.65 8.52
C VAL A 49 -16.58 11.97 10.00
N TYR A 50 -15.45 12.62 10.27
CA TYR A 50 -14.99 12.91 11.62
C TYR A 50 -15.27 14.33 12.11
N VAL A 51 -15.74 15.22 11.22
CA VAL A 51 -15.86 16.67 11.50
C VAL A 51 -17.33 17.10 11.59
N ALA A 52 -18.25 16.40 10.92
CA ALA A 52 -19.67 16.74 10.98
C ALA A 52 -20.30 16.27 12.31
N GLU A 53 -20.77 17.21 13.12
CA GLU A 53 -21.69 16.97 14.26
C GLU A 53 -23.11 16.61 13.77
N ASP A 54 -23.36 16.89 12.50
CA ASP A 54 -24.63 16.88 11.80
C ASP A 54 -24.69 15.70 10.84
N GLY A 55 -24.88 14.51 11.41
CA GLY A 55 -25.65 13.44 10.79
C GLY A 55 -25.29 13.08 9.35
N HIS A 56 -23.99 13.03 8.99
CA HIS A 56 -23.58 12.24 7.83
C HIS A 56 -24.23 10.87 7.95
N SER A 57 -24.95 10.44 6.89
CA SER A 57 -25.76 9.23 6.96
C SER A 57 -24.88 8.12 7.53
N ARG A 58 -25.41 7.37 8.50
CA ARG A 58 -24.72 6.22 9.10
C ARG A 58 -24.09 5.32 8.04
N GLU A 59 -24.76 5.21 6.89
CA GLU A 59 -24.30 4.58 5.67
C GLU A 59 -22.94 5.12 5.16
N TYR A 60 -22.73 6.44 5.13
CA TYR A 60 -21.45 7.05 4.74
C TYR A 60 -20.32 6.68 5.72
N GLY A 61 -20.60 6.65 7.02
CA GLY A 61 -19.67 6.14 8.02
C GLY A 61 -19.37 4.64 7.84
N GLU A 62 -20.39 3.83 7.57
CA GLU A 62 -20.25 2.39 7.32
C GLU A 62 -19.41 2.12 6.05
N ARG A 63 -19.57 2.93 4.99
CA ARG A 63 -18.71 2.89 3.80
C ARG A 63 -17.26 3.22 4.13
N ALA A 64 -17.01 4.20 5.00
CA ALA A 64 -15.66 4.53 5.46
C ALA A 64 -15.04 3.34 6.24
N VAL A 65 -15.79 2.76 7.19
CA VAL A 65 -15.38 1.57 7.95
C VAL A 65 -14.99 0.43 7.02
N GLY A 66 -15.85 0.11 6.05
CA GLY A 66 -15.62 -0.92 5.05
C GLY A 66 -14.38 -0.65 4.19
N THR A 67 -14.25 0.58 3.68
CA THR A 67 -13.11 0.99 2.85
C THR A 67 -11.78 0.87 3.60
N TYR A 68 -11.72 1.35 4.85
CA TYR A 68 -10.49 1.25 5.64
C TYR A 68 -10.13 -0.20 5.99
N ARG A 69 -11.13 -1.06 6.23
CA ARG A 69 -10.92 -2.51 6.46
C ARG A 69 -10.40 -3.23 5.22
N ASP A 70 -10.98 -2.93 4.06
CA ASP A 70 -10.51 -3.49 2.78
C ASP A 70 -9.04 -3.08 2.51
N LEU A 71 -8.75 -1.78 2.63
CA LEU A 71 -7.39 -1.26 2.46
C LEU A 71 -6.41 -1.89 3.46
N ALA A 72 -6.80 -2.07 4.73
CA ALA A 72 -5.98 -2.76 5.71
C ALA A 72 -5.68 -4.21 5.28
N GLY A 73 -6.70 -4.94 4.80
CA GLY A 73 -6.55 -6.30 4.28
C GLY A 73 -5.58 -6.37 3.09
N ARG A 74 -5.67 -5.41 2.17
CA ARG A 74 -4.77 -5.32 1.00
C ARG A 74 -3.34 -4.97 1.42
N VAL A 75 -3.15 -4.11 2.41
CA VAL A 75 -1.81 -3.85 2.97
C VAL A 75 -1.26 -5.11 3.64
N TRP A 76 -2.07 -5.87 4.37
CA TRP A 76 -1.66 -7.16 4.93
C TRP A 76 -1.24 -8.15 3.86
N GLN A 77 -1.97 -8.25 2.74
CA GLN A 77 -1.57 -9.08 1.61
C GLN A 77 -0.16 -8.70 1.12
N GLN A 78 0.14 -7.41 0.99
CA GLN A 78 1.47 -6.93 0.57
C GLN A 78 2.59 -7.28 1.56
N VAL A 79 2.31 -7.39 2.88
CA VAL A 79 3.30 -7.84 3.87
C VAL A 79 3.82 -9.25 3.57
N TYR A 80 2.94 -10.13 3.08
CA TYR A 80 3.24 -11.55 2.87
C TYR A 80 3.51 -11.91 1.40
N TYR A 81 2.96 -11.14 0.45
CA TYR A 81 3.06 -11.42 -0.98
C TYR A 81 4.40 -10.99 -1.58
N VAL A 82 4.97 -9.87 -1.12
CA VAL A 82 6.18 -9.28 -1.75
C VAL A 82 7.39 -10.22 -1.61
N PRO A 83 7.93 -10.75 -2.73
CA PRO A 83 9.09 -11.65 -2.71
C PRO A 83 10.37 -10.97 -2.19
N LEU A 84 11.28 -11.76 -1.60
CA LEU A 84 12.59 -11.28 -1.11
C LEU A 84 13.41 -10.48 -2.14
N PRO A 85 13.50 -10.88 -3.43
CA PRO A 85 14.22 -10.11 -4.45
C PRO A 85 13.70 -8.68 -4.60
N VAL A 86 12.41 -8.45 -4.38
CA VAL A 86 11.77 -7.13 -4.48
C VAL A 86 12.23 -6.22 -3.36
N TYR A 87 12.36 -6.73 -2.13
CA TYR A 87 12.89 -5.95 -1.03
C TYR A 87 14.34 -5.50 -1.29
N LEU A 88 15.13 -6.32 -1.99
CA LEU A 88 16.51 -6.00 -2.38
C LEU A 88 16.54 -4.85 -3.39
N VAL A 89 15.73 -4.92 -4.45
CA VAL A 89 15.60 -3.86 -5.46
C VAL A 89 14.96 -2.59 -4.86
N ALA A 90 13.90 -2.74 -4.07
CA ALA A 90 13.21 -1.61 -3.46
C ALA A 90 14.06 -0.86 -2.44
N ARG A 91 14.99 -1.55 -1.77
CA ARG A 91 15.99 -0.92 -0.90
C ARG A 91 16.95 -0.05 -1.71
N LEU A 92 17.31 -0.46 -2.92
CA LEU A 92 18.12 0.34 -3.85
C LEU A 92 17.39 1.64 -4.24
N PHE A 93 16.08 1.57 -4.47
CA PHE A 93 15.25 2.71 -4.89
C PHE A 93 14.51 3.42 -3.74
N ARG A 94 14.73 3.03 -2.48
CA ARG A 94 14.05 3.56 -1.26
C ARG A 94 12.51 3.66 -1.37
N SER A 95 11.89 2.84 -2.23
CA SER A 95 10.52 3.08 -2.70
C SER A 95 9.44 2.23 -2.02
N ILE A 96 9.82 1.15 -1.32
CA ILE A 96 8.88 0.29 -0.59
C ILE A 96 9.14 0.38 0.92
N PRO A 97 8.10 0.57 1.76
CA PRO A 97 8.23 0.53 3.21
C PRO A 97 8.72 -0.83 3.71
N SER A 98 9.31 -0.86 4.90
CA SER A 98 9.65 -2.13 5.54
C SER A 98 8.37 -2.93 5.87
N LYS A 99 8.50 -4.25 6.03
CA LYS A 99 7.40 -5.09 6.53
C LYS A 99 6.78 -4.53 7.82
N GLN A 100 7.61 -3.98 8.71
CA GLN A 100 7.14 -3.35 9.94
C GLN A 100 6.30 -2.11 9.67
N ALA A 101 6.74 -1.22 8.77
CA ALA A 101 5.97 -0.04 8.39
C ALA A 101 4.63 -0.42 7.72
N LEU A 102 4.61 -1.47 6.88
CA LEU A 102 3.36 -1.97 6.30
C LEU A 102 2.40 -2.52 7.38
N ARG A 103 2.93 -3.23 8.38
CA ARG A 103 2.14 -3.71 9.53
C ARG A 103 1.57 -2.55 10.35
N GLU A 104 2.36 -1.51 10.58
CA GLU A 104 1.90 -0.28 11.26
C GLU A 104 0.74 0.34 10.48
N VAL A 105 0.89 0.55 9.16
CA VAL A 105 -0.19 1.10 8.31
C VAL A 105 -1.46 0.26 8.39
N ALA A 106 -1.35 -1.07 8.27
CA ALA A 106 -2.52 -1.95 8.31
C ALA A 106 -3.22 -1.93 9.68
N ALA A 107 -2.43 -1.88 10.76
CA ALA A 107 -2.95 -1.77 12.13
C ALA A 107 -3.65 -0.42 12.35
N SER A 108 -3.03 0.70 11.96
CA SER A 108 -3.61 2.03 12.10
C SER A 108 -4.85 2.21 11.21
N LEU A 109 -4.91 1.62 10.01
CA LEU A 109 -6.14 1.59 9.19
C LEU A 109 -7.27 0.80 9.86
N THR A 110 -6.94 -0.31 10.50
CA THR A 110 -7.90 -1.09 11.30
C THR A 110 -8.40 -0.28 12.50
N GLY A 111 -7.49 0.43 13.18
CA GLY A 111 -7.83 1.36 14.27
C GLY A 111 -8.72 2.51 13.79
N LEU A 112 -8.41 3.09 12.62
CA LEU A 112 -9.19 4.15 12.01
C LEU A 112 -10.61 3.67 11.66
N SER A 113 -10.74 2.46 11.10
CA SER A 113 -12.02 1.78 10.86
C SER A 113 -12.82 1.61 12.16
N ASN A 114 -12.18 1.15 13.24
CA ASN A 114 -12.86 0.90 14.52
C ASN A 114 -13.22 2.19 15.29
N SER A 115 -12.63 3.33 14.93
CA SER A 115 -12.84 4.63 15.59
C SER A 115 -13.77 5.56 14.83
N VAL A 116 -14.34 5.14 13.69
CA VAL A 116 -15.28 5.96 12.90
C VAL A 116 -16.47 6.44 13.74
N PHE A 117 -17.08 5.55 14.51
CA PHE A 117 -18.27 5.87 15.33
C PHE A 117 -17.96 6.16 16.80
N ARG A 118 -16.68 6.27 17.17
CA ARG A 118 -16.27 6.61 18.54
C ARG A 118 -16.11 8.12 18.67
N ASP A 119 -16.44 8.69 19.81
CA ASP A 119 -16.20 10.11 20.05
C ASP A 119 -14.76 10.34 20.57
N ASP A 120 -13.78 10.06 19.71
CA ASP A 120 -12.35 10.24 20.04
C ASP A 120 -11.58 10.77 18.83
N GLY A 121 -11.60 12.10 18.68
CA GLY A 121 -10.90 12.79 17.61
C GLY A 121 -9.37 12.67 17.70
N LEU A 122 -8.82 12.58 18.92
CA LEU A 122 -7.37 12.49 19.15
C LEU A 122 -6.84 11.15 18.66
N LEU A 123 -7.52 10.05 18.99
CA LEU A 123 -7.14 8.71 18.55
C LEU A 123 -7.15 8.60 17.01
N ARG A 124 -8.12 9.22 16.35
CA ARG A 124 -8.17 9.27 14.88
C ARG A 124 -7.01 10.06 14.28
N GLN A 125 -6.64 11.19 14.88
CA GLN A 125 -5.48 11.96 14.45
C GLN A 125 -4.18 11.16 14.62
N GLN A 126 -4.05 10.41 15.71
CA GLN A 126 -2.91 9.51 15.94
C GLN A 126 -2.81 8.45 14.84
N TYR A 127 -3.89 7.73 14.53
CA TYR A 127 -3.87 6.73 13.46
C TYR A 127 -3.52 7.33 12.09
N ARG A 128 -4.06 8.51 11.75
CA ARG A 128 -3.70 9.20 10.50
C ARG A 128 -2.23 9.60 10.47
N ALA A 129 -1.70 10.13 11.57
CA ALA A 129 -0.30 10.52 11.69
C ALA A 129 0.64 9.31 11.56
N GLU A 130 0.30 8.18 12.18
CA GLU A 130 1.04 6.92 12.06
C GLU A 130 1.07 6.42 10.60
N ILE A 131 -0.08 6.44 9.92
CA ILE A 131 -0.17 6.06 8.50
C ILE A 131 0.75 6.95 7.66
N TYR A 132 0.67 8.28 7.81
CA TYR A 132 1.52 9.20 7.04
C TYR A 132 3.01 9.02 7.33
N ARG A 133 3.37 8.82 8.60
CA ARG A 133 4.75 8.57 9.03
C ARG A 133 5.28 7.28 8.38
N ALA A 134 4.53 6.19 8.49
CA ALA A 134 4.93 4.90 7.94
C ALA A 134 5.00 4.88 6.41
N LEU A 135 4.11 5.64 5.74
CA LEU A 135 4.12 5.83 4.29
C LEU A 135 5.10 6.91 3.81
N ARG A 136 5.81 7.59 4.72
CA ARG A 136 6.75 8.70 4.44
C ARG A 136 6.12 9.77 3.55
N ILE A 137 4.87 10.12 3.83
CA ILE A 137 4.13 11.17 3.14
C ILE A 137 4.30 12.45 3.95
N LYS A 138 4.62 13.57 3.28
CA LYS A 138 4.61 14.89 3.93
C LYS A 138 3.15 15.30 4.13
N GLN A 139 2.82 15.66 5.38
CA GLN A 139 1.54 16.25 5.76
C GLN A 139 1.38 17.63 5.14
#